data_AF-A0A7S0DAW1-F1
#
_entry.id   AF-A0A7S0DAW1-F1
#
_cell.length_a   1.000
_cell.length_b   1.000
_cell.length_c   1.000
_cell.angle_alpha   90.00
_cell.angle_beta   90.00
_cell.angle_gamma   90.00
#
_symmetry.space_group_name_H-M   'P 1'
#
loop_
_entity.id
_entity.type
_entity.pdbx_description
1 polymer ?
#
loop_
_entity_poly.entity_id
_entity_poly.type
_entity_poly.pdbx_seq_one_letter_code
_entity_poly.pdbx_strand_id
1 'polypeptide(L)'
;AARRDAFLAAVAANQVTVVSGETGCGKTTQCPQFVLERALAEGRASATRVVCTQPRRISAVSVAERVAHERGEAVGETVGYRIRLEKRVSKKRTRLEFCTTGVLLRRLATDPTLLGVSHVFVDEIHERGILEDFLLIVLRDLLPKRPDLRVVLMSATMDAGVFADYFGIPREREFHIPGFTHPTREAFLEDLLSGAGDVFSFSSVTNGAEKGVTQKSRSSEISIRDRRDRPRAKTFAKGGPGPGGFRARARGRGRGGRFSQEPRDSSETRKADELDGDGDPPEWSAYAPDVVANLRRWTANCAADDALDVELVRDALRRVVALGEETERRDASASRGHTFGRAREKDGDGETSTLPAGNPEEFAAGAVLIFLTGWDDIVKVRDLCASDDVLGDASRFLILPLHGQMPSAHQREIFDRPRRGARKVILATNIAETSITIDDVVYVVDCGKSKEKSYDALNDMACLLPAWISKASARQRRGRAGRVRPGVCVRLYTRAQHARMAEHAVPEMTRTPLEELVLAVKSLRVRVSAAAFAARAIQPPEPRAVANAIDLLVAIGALRRRDETLTALGEHLVSLPVNPRVGKMLVVAAALGQLEPALTVAAATATRDFFSAPGGR
;
A
#
# COMPACT_ATOMS: atom_id res chain seq x y z
N ALA A 1 14.23 -15.85 -14.14
CA ALA A 1 15.26 -16.75 -14.67
C ALA A 1 16.37 -16.02 -15.44
N ALA A 2 16.04 -15.24 -16.48
CA ALA A 2 17.03 -14.64 -17.42
C ALA A 2 18.17 -13.82 -16.78
N ARG A 3 17.96 -13.23 -15.60
CA ARG A 3 18.96 -12.43 -14.88
C ARG A 3 19.47 -13.06 -13.57
N ARG A 4 19.18 -14.34 -13.34
CA ARG A 4 19.54 -15.07 -12.11
C ARG A 4 21.03 -14.99 -11.81
N ASP A 5 21.88 -15.34 -12.77
CA ASP A 5 23.32 -15.45 -12.52
C ASP A 5 23.95 -14.07 -12.31
N ALA A 6 23.51 -13.06 -13.07
CA ALA A 6 23.90 -11.68 -12.86
C ALA A 6 23.51 -11.17 -11.47
N PHE A 7 22.31 -11.52 -10.98
CA PHE A 7 21.86 -11.15 -9.64
C PHE A 7 22.75 -11.79 -8.57
N LEU A 8 22.99 -13.10 -8.68
CA LEU A 8 23.82 -13.84 -7.73
C LEU A 8 25.28 -13.34 -7.73
N ALA A 9 25.82 -12.97 -8.89
CA ALA A 9 27.13 -12.36 -9.00
C ALA A 9 27.18 -10.99 -8.31
N ALA A 10 26.15 -10.14 -8.49
CA ALA A 10 26.07 -8.84 -7.84
C ALA A 10 26.02 -8.96 -6.30
N VAL A 11 25.21 -9.89 -5.77
CA VAL A 11 25.11 -10.15 -4.32
C VAL A 11 26.41 -10.75 -3.75
N ALA A 12 27.12 -11.57 -4.52
CA ALA A 12 28.40 -12.14 -4.08
C ALA A 12 29.51 -11.07 -4.01
N ALA A 13 29.54 -10.17 -5.00
CA ALA A 13 30.56 -9.14 -5.16
C ALA A 13 30.40 -7.93 -4.23
N ASN A 14 29.18 -7.65 -3.74
CA ASN A 14 28.89 -6.48 -2.94
C ASN A 14 28.33 -6.86 -1.57
N GLN A 15 28.75 -6.16 -0.52
CA GLN A 15 28.17 -6.36 0.82
C GLN A 15 26.71 -5.90 0.87
N VAL A 16 26.37 -4.83 0.14
CA VAL A 16 25.00 -4.33 -0.02
C VAL A 16 24.65 -4.26 -1.51
N THR A 17 23.47 -4.75 -1.87
CA THR A 17 22.95 -4.70 -3.24
C THR A 17 21.55 -4.08 -3.24
N VAL A 18 21.32 -3.07 -4.09
CA VAL A 18 19.99 -2.49 -4.30
C VAL A 18 19.37 -3.15 -5.54
N VAL A 19 18.16 -3.68 -5.40
CA VAL A 19 17.41 -4.34 -6.46
C VAL A 19 16.13 -3.55 -6.71
N SER A 20 16.01 -3.00 -7.91
CA SER A 20 14.82 -2.31 -8.37
C SER A 20 14.07 -3.14 -9.42
N GLY A 21 12.79 -2.89 -9.57
CA GLY A 21 11.98 -3.48 -10.64
C GLY A 21 10.49 -3.35 -10.33
N GLU A 22 9.63 -3.43 -11.32
CA GLU A 22 8.20 -3.20 -11.12
C GLU A 22 7.54 -4.22 -10.15
N THR A 23 6.35 -3.89 -9.64
CA THR A 23 5.53 -4.87 -8.91
C THR A 23 5.20 -6.05 -9.82
N GLY A 24 5.38 -7.28 -9.33
CA GLY A 24 5.12 -8.49 -10.12
C GLY A 24 6.33 -9.06 -10.85
N CYS A 25 7.49 -8.39 -10.89
CA CYS A 25 8.71 -8.95 -11.51
C CYS A 25 9.36 -10.09 -10.70
N GLY A 26 8.76 -10.49 -9.57
CA GLY A 26 9.22 -11.63 -8.78
C GLY A 26 10.34 -11.35 -7.77
N LYS A 27 10.70 -10.08 -7.47
CA LYS A 27 11.74 -9.73 -6.47
C LYS A 27 11.59 -10.51 -5.16
N THR A 28 10.43 -10.34 -4.53
CA THR A 28 10.08 -10.87 -3.21
C THR A 28 10.09 -12.40 -3.17
N THR A 29 9.58 -13.06 -4.21
CA THR A 29 9.48 -14.52 -4.26
C THR A 29 10.75 -15.18 -4.77
N GLN A 30 11.44 -14.59 -5.75
CA GLN A 30 12.52 -15.25 -6.48
C GLN A 30 13.93 -14.88 -5.98
N CYS A 31 14.20 -13.61 -5.64
CA CYS A 31 15.57 -13.19 -5.26
C CYS A 31 16.11 -13.96 -4.03
N PRO A 32 15.34 -14.12 -2.93
CA PRO A 32 15.79 -14.95 -1.80
C PRO A 32 15.95 -16.43 -2.16
N GLN A 33 15.08 -16.96 -3.04
CA GLN A 33 15.17 -18.35 -3.51
C GLN A 33 16.44 -18.60 -4.31
N PHE A 34 16.84 -17.68 -5.20
CA PHE A 34 18.06 -17.85 -6.00
C PHE A 34 19.31 -18.01 -5.11
N VAL A 35 19.39 -17.24 -4.01
CA VAL A 35 20.48 -17.37 -3.03
C VAL A 35 20.46 -18.74 -2.35
N LEU A 36 19.27 -19.18 -1.91
CA LEU A 36 19.11 -20.48 -1.26
C LEU A 36 19.45 -21.64 -2.21
N GLU A 37 18.96 -21.61 -3.44
CA GLU A 37 19.23 -22.64 -4.46
C GLU A 37 20.71 -22.72 -4.81
N ARG A 38 21.39 -21.58 -4.95
CA ARG A 38 22.84 -21.57 -5.18
C ARG A 38 23.58 -22.21 -4.02
N ALA A 39 23.22 -21.89 -2.79
CA ALA A 39 23.83 -22.51 -1.61
C ALA A 39 23.56 -24.02 -1.51
N LEU A 40 22.38 -24.49 -1.93
CA LEU A 40 22.08 -25.92 -2.01
C LEU A 40 22.92 -26.61 -3.07
N ALA A 41 23.00 -26.04 -4.29
CA ALA A 41 23.79 -26.59 -5.39
C ALA A 41 25.29 -26.65 -5.06
N GLU A 42 25.81 -25.68 -4.31
CA GLU A 42 27.21 -25.59 -3.92
C GLU A 42 27.53 -26.33 -2.60
N GLY A 43 26.55 -27.04 -2.01
CA GLY A 43 26.75 -27.80 -0.76
C GLY A 43 26.94 -26.94 0.50
N ARG A 44 26.57 -25.64 0.46
CA ARG A 44 26.76 -24.66 1.56
C ARG A 44 25.48 -24.31 2.31
N ALA A 45 24.39 -25.04 2.08
CA ALA A 45 23.09 -24.78 2.68
C ALA A 45 23.08 -24.80 4.23
N SER A 46 24.04 -25.45 4.89
CA SER A 46 24.19 -25.40 6.35
C SER A 46 24.71 -24.04 6.85
N ALA A 47 25.53 -23.36 6.05
CA ALA A 47 26.11 -22.05 6.35
C ALA A 47 25.24 -20.88 5.83
N THR A 48 24.33 -21.14 4.89
CA THR A 48 23.44 -20.12 4.33
C THR A 48 22.11 -20.05 5.04
N ARG A 49 21.87 -18.94 5.73
CA ARG A 49 20.56 -18.57 6.27
C ARG A 49 20.15 -17.19 5.77
N VAL A 50 18.96 -17.13 5.18
CA VAL A 50 18.36 -15.95 4.57
C VAL A 50 17.19 -15.50 5.42
N VAL A 51 17.15 -14.22 5.76
CA VAL A 51 16.00 -13.57 6.40
C VAL A 51 15.48 -12.50 5.45
N CYS A 52 14.20 -12.53 5.12
CA CYS A 52 13.57 -11.51 4.29
C CYS A 52 12.49 -10.79 5.09
N THR A 53 12.63 -9.47 5.27
CA THR A 53 11.62 -8.67 5.95
C THR A 53 10.47 -8.33 5.01
N GLN A 54 9.29 -8.15 5.58
CA GLN A 54 8.09 -7.67 4.94
C GLN A 54 7.44 -6.60 5.83
N PRO A 55 6.85 -5.53 5.27
CA PRO A 55 6.21 -4.48 6.06
C PRO A 55 4.95 -4.98 6.79
N ARG A 56 4.24 -5.96 6.20
CA ARG A 56 2.95 -6.44 6.69
C ARG A 56 2.99 -7.92 7.06
N ARG A 57 2.18 -8.28 8.07
CA ARG A 57 2.02 -9.67 8.54
C ARG A 57 1.48 -10.58 7.44
N ILE A 58 0.44 -10.15 6.73
CA ILE A 58 -0.18 -10.93 5.66
C ILE A 58 0.82 -11.25 4.55
N SER A 59 1.64 -10.29 4.16
CA SER A 59 2.68 -10.46 3.14
C SER A 59 3.75 -11.46 3.55
N ALA A 60 4.22 -11.41 4.80
CA ALA A 60 5.19 -12.38 5.32
C ALA A 60 4.65 -13.83 5.27
N VAL A 61 3.36 -14.01 5.55
CA VAL A 61 2.69 -15.31 5.50
C VAL A 61 2.48 -15.76 4.06
N SER A 62 1.80 -14.94 3.25
CA SER A 62 1.41 -15.30 1.88
C SER A 62 2.61 -15.52 0.96
N VAL A 63 3.69 -14.75 1.14
CA VAL A 63 4.93 -14.94 0.36
C VAL A 63 5.61 -16.25 0.77
N ALA A 64 5.68 -16.56 2.06
CA ALA A 64 6.27 -17.82 2.52
C ALA A 64 5.48 -19.04 2.02
N GLU A 65 4.14 -18.96 2.05
CA GLU A 65 3.24 -19.98 1.50
C GLU A 65 3.44 -20.15 0.00
N ARG A 66 3.46 -19.04 -0.75
CA ARG A 66 3.70 -19.06 -2.21
C ARG A 66 5.05 -19.68 -2.55
N VAL A 67 6.11 -19.26 -1.87
CA VAL A 67 7.47 -19.73 -2.12
C VAL A 67 7.63 -21.20 -1.73
N ALA A 68 7.03 -21.66 -0.62
CA ALA A 68 7.02 -23.08 -0.28
C ALA A 68 6.26 -23.92 -1.32
N HIS A 69 5.12 -23.42 -1.80
CA HIS A 69 4.34 -24.07 -2.85
C HIS A 69 5.10 -24.18 -4.18
N GLU A 70 5.78 -23.11 -4.62
CA GLU A 70 6.64 -23.12 -5.82
C GLU A 70 7.76 -24.17 -5.73
N ARG A 71 8.19 -24.51 -4.51
CA ARG A 71 9.21 -25.53 -4.23
C ARG A 71 8.64 -26.93 -4.01
N GLY A 72 7.32 -27.11 -4.08
CA GLY A 72 6.65 -28.37 -3.82
C GLY A 72 6.79 -28.85 -2.36
N GLU A 73 6.95 -27.93 -1.40
CA GLU A 73 7.11 -28.24 0.02
C GLU A 73 6.04 -27.58 0.91
N ALA A 74 5.90 -28.09 2.13
CA ALA A 74 5.08 -27.45 3.15
C ALA A 74 5.83 -26.27 3.79
N VAL A 75 5.08 -25.24 4.21
CA VAL A 75 5.65 -24.12 4.97
C VAL A 75 6.19 -24.60 6.31
N GLY A 76 7.41 -24.17 6.65
CA GLY A 76 8.15 -24.60 7.84
C GLY A 76 9.27 -25.58 7.54
N GLU A 77 9.38 -26.04 6.28
CA GLU A 77 10.48 -26.88 5.80
C GLU A 77 11.69 -26.03 5.43
N THR A 78 12.12 -25.95 4.17
CA THR A 78 13.26 -25.09 3.81
C THR A 78 12.89 -23.60 3.86
N VAL A 79 11.62 -23.30 3.62
CA VAL A 79 11.03 -21.96 3.67
C VAL A 79 10.01 -21.88 4.82
N GLY A 80 10.00 -20.76 5.54
CA GLY A 80 9.05 -20.52 6.62
C GLY A 80 8.84 -19.05 6.91
N TYR A 81 7.94 -18.76 7.86
CA TYR A 81 7.70 -17.39 8.30
C TYR A 81 7.67 -17.22 9.82
N ARG A 82 7.94 -15.99 10.26
CA ARG A 82 7.78 -15.55 11.64
C ARG A 82 7.14 -14.18 11.72
N ILE A 83 5.97 -14.12 12.33
CA ILE A 83 5.27 -12.88 12.67
C ILE A 83 5.05 -12.82 14.19
N ARG A 84 4.47 -11.73 14.68
CA ARG A 84 4.18 -11.60 16.11
C ARG A 84 3.18 -12.70 16.54
N LEU A 85 3.53 -13.44 17.60
CA LEU A 85 2.75 -14.53 18.20
C LEU A 85 2.50 -15.76 17.30
N GLU A 86 3.02 -15.80 16.08
CA GLU A 86 2.79 -16.90 15.15
C GLU A 86 4.06 -17.19 14.34
N LYS A 87 4.42 -18.47 14.22
CA LYS A 87 5.58 -18.91 13.44
C LYS A 87 5.35 -20.28 12.81
N ARG A 88 5.92 -20.48 11.63
CA ARG A 88 6.05 -21.76 10.93
C ARG A 88 7.49 -21.87 10.44
N VAL A 89 8.38 -22.24 11.35
CA VAL A 89 9.83 -22.39 11.09
C VAL A 89 10.39 -23.58 11.86
N SER A 90 11.29 -24.33 11.23
CA SER A 90 12.07 -25.41 11.83
C SER A 90 13.51 -24.96 12.05
N LYS A 91 14.04 -25.11 13.27
CA LYS A 91 15.45 -24.78 13.56
C LYS A 91 16.44 -25.56 12.70
N LYS A 92 16.11 -26.81 12.35
CA LYS A 92 17.00 -27.71 11.61
C LYS A 92 16.84 -27.56 10.10
N ARG A 93 15.62 -27.34 9.60
CA ARG A 93 15.30 -27.36 8.17
C ARG A 93 15.22 -25.97 7.52
N THR A 94 14.64 -24.99 8.20
CA THR A 94 14.38 -23.68 7.58
C THR A 94 15.68 -22.93 7.33
N ARG A 95 15.83 -22.45 6.10
CA ARG A 95 16.97 -21.66 5.62
C ARG A 95 16.55 -20.30 5.08
N LEU A 96 15.33 -20.19 4.55
CA LEU A 96 14.70 -18.94 4.15
C LEU A 96 13.54 -18.61 5.09
N GLU A 97 13.68 -17.54 5.85
CA GLU A 97 12.68 -17.07 6.83
C GLU A 97 12.12 -15.71 6.41
N PHE A 98 10.83 -15.65 6.07
CA PHE A 98 10.12 -14.39 5.89
C PHE A 98 9.60 -13.87 7.24
N CYS A 99 9.82 -12.61 7.57
CA CYS A 99 9.34 -12.06 8.83
C CYS A 99 8.89 -10.61 8.70
N THR A 100 8.14 -10.09 9.66
CA THR A 100 7.90 -8.65 9.68
C THR A 100 9.16 -7.89 10.10
N THR A 101 9.32 -6.65 9.64
CA THR A 101 10.43 -5.75 10.02
C THR A 101 10.61 -5.68 11.55
N GLY A 102 9.52 -5.53 12.30
CA GLY A 102 9.53 -5.51 13.76
C GLY A 102 10.01 -6.81 14.43
N VAL A 103 9.82 -7.98 13.81
CA VAL A 103 10.35 -9.26 14.33
C VAL A 103 11.87 -9.31 14.21
N LEU A 104 12.43 -8.82 13.10
CA LEU A 104 13.88 -8.74 12.91
C LEU A 104 14.52 -7.73 13.87
N LEU A 105 13.91 -6.55 14.04
CA LEU A 105 14.37 -5.54 15.01
C LEU A 105 14.41 -6.09 16.45
N ARG A 106 13.38 -6.84 16.87
CA ARG A 106 13.38 -7.50 18.18
C ARG A 106 14.50 -8.55 18.30
N ARG A 107 14.78 -9.28 17.21
CA ARG A 107 15.91 -10.21 17.20
C ARG A 107 17.24 -9.46 17.36
N LEU A 108 17.43 -8.35 16.66
CA LEU A 108 18.61 -7.48 16.78
C LEU A 108 18.80 -6.93 18.19
N ALA A 109 17.73 -6.67 18.94
CA ALA A 109 17.83 -6.28 20.34
C ALA A 109 18.47 -7.37 21.23
N THR A 110 18.24 -8.65 20.92
CA THR A 110 18.79 -9.79 21.68
C THR A 110 20.06 -10.38 21.08
N ASP A 111 20.24 -10.26 19.76
CA ASP A 111 21.34 -10.80 18.95
C ASP A 111 21.82 -9.67 18.03
N PRO A 112 22.59 -8.70 18.58
CA PRO A 112 22.97 -7.48 17.84
C PRO A 112 23.88 -7.74 16.65
N THR A 113 24.49 -8.92 16.57
CA THR A 113 25.34 -9.30 15.45
C THR A 113 24.60 -10.13 14.41
N LEU A 114 23.36 -10.59 14.67
CA LEU A 114 22.62 -11.55 13.83
C LEU A 114 23.42 -12.84 13.56
N LEU A 115 23.94 -13.48 14.61
CA LEU A 115 24.76 -14.67 14.47
C LEU A 115 24.01 -15.77 13.71
N GLY A 116 24.71 -16.39 12.76
CA GLY A 116 24.17 -17.46 11.91
C GLY A 116 23.19 -16.99 10.83
N VAL A 117 23.00 -15.67 10.63
CA VAL A 117 22.35 -15.12 9.43
C VAL A 117 23.44 -14.71 8.45
N SER A 118 23.30 -15.17 7.21
CA SER A 118 24.24 -14.88 6.11
C SER A 118 23.74 -13.77 5.18
N HIS A 119 22.41 -13.68 4.99
CA HIS A 119 21.79 -12.72 4.09
C HIS A 119 20.55 -12.10 4.76
N VAL A 120 20.43 -10.78 4.69
CA VAL A 120 19.23 -10.03 5.07
C VAL A 120 18.66 -9.34 3.84
N PHE A 121 17.42 -9.63 3.51
CA PHE A 121 16.65 -8.95 2.48
C PHE A 121 15.71 -7.97 3.17
N VAL A 122 15.76 -6.71 2.78
CA VAL A 122 14.79 -5.68 3.20
C VAL A 122 13.90 -5.39 2.01
N ASP A 123 12.67 -5.89 2.04
CA ASP A 123 11.72 -5.72 0.95
C ASP A 123 10.87 -4.45 1.12
N GLU A 124 10.30 -3.99 0.02
CA GLU A 124 9.34 -2.87 -0.04
C GLU A 124 9.86 -1.56 0.58
N ILE A 125 11.17 -1.31 0.50
CA ILE A 125 11.82 -0.13 1.14
C ILE A 125 11.26 1.22 0.67
N HIS A 126 10.63 1.25 -0.50
CA HIS A 126 9.98 2.44 -1.05
C HIS A 126 8.72 2.87 -0.30
N GLU A 127 8.16 2.04 0.58
CA GLU A 127 7.06 2.45 1.45
C GLU A 127 7.50 3.46 2.52
N ARG A 128 8.80 3.54 2.80
CA ARG A 128 9.40 4.50 3.75
C ARG A 128 8.69 4.51 5.12
N GLY A 129 8.32 3.31 5.59
CA GLY A 129 7.76 3.10 6.91
C GLY A 129 8.78 3.33 8.03
N ILE A 130 8.31 3.62 9.24
CA ILE A 130 9.18 3.97 10.38
C ILE A 130 10.14 2.82 10.70
N LEU A 131 9.66 1.58 10.69
CA LEU A 131 10.45 0.41 11.07
C LEU A 131 11.46 0.04 9.98
N GLU A 132 11.12 0.26 8.71
CA GLU A 132 11.99 0.03 7.57
C GLU A 132 13.19 1.00 7.63
N ASP A 133 12.93 2.31 7.72
CA ASP A 133 13.98 3.32 7.85
C ASP A 133 14.81 3.09 9.13
N PHE A 134 14.19 2.68 10.24
CA PHE A 134 14.89 2.28 11.46
C PHE A 134 15.82 1.07 11.24
N LEU A 135 15.33 0.02 10.59
CA LEU A 135 16.13 -1.17 10.28
C LEU A 135 17.33 -0.82 9.39
N LEU A 136 17.17 0.09 8.42
CA LEU A 136 18.28 0.51 7.55
C LEU A 136 19.41 1.17 8.35
N ILE A 137 19.10 2.00 9.35
CA ILE A 137 20.11 2.58 10.25
C ILE A 137 20.85 1.48 11.01
N VAL A 138 20.12 0.52 11.59
CA VAL A 138 20.71 -0.58 12.36
C VAL A 138 21.59 -1.48 11.50
N LEU A 139 21.14 -1.81 10.29
CA LEU A 139 21.94 -2.60 9.34
C LEU A 139 23.20 -1.84 8.91
N ARG A 140 23.10 -0.54 8.64
CA ARG A 140 24.27 0.29 8.30
C ARG A 140 25.34 0.27 9.39
N ASP A 141 24.94 0.31 10.66
CA ASP A 141 25.85 0.20 11.81
C ASP A 141 26.42 -1.21 12.01
N LEU A 142 25.70 -2.24 11.55
CA LEU A 142 26.09 -3.64 11.67
C LEU A 142 27.10 -4.07 10.59
N LEU A 143 26.97 -3.54 9.37
CA LEU A 143 27.79 -3.94 8.22
C LEU A 143 29.30 -3.88 8.48
N PRO A 144 29.88 -2.83 9.12
CA PRO A 144 31.30 -2.80 9.45
C PRO A 144 31.74 -3.90 10.44
N LYS A 145 30.82 -4.41 11.27
CA LYS A 145 31.08 -5.45 12.28
C LYS A 145 30.89 -6.87 11.72
N ARG A 146 30.18 -7.00 10.60
CA ARG A 146 29.84 -8.27 9.93
C ARG A 146 30.20 -8.17 8.44
N PRO A 147 31.50 -8.18 8.07
CA PRO A 147 31.95 -8.12 6.67
C PRO A 147 31.45 -9.30 5.82
N ASP A 148 31.08 -10.40 6.48
CA ASP A 148 30.52 -11.60 5.89
C ASP A 148 29.01 -11.50 5.59
N LEU A 149 28.28 -10.62 6.29
CA LEU A 149 26.84 -10.43 6.09
C LEU A 149 26.59 -9.74 4.76
N ARG A 150 25.62 -10.26 3.99
CA ARG A 150 25.11 -9.63 2.77
C ARG A 150 23.74 -9.01 3.02
N VAL A 151 23.53 -7.78 2.55
CA VAL A 151 22.25 -7.08 2.63
C VAL A 151 21.72 -6.81 1.22
N VAL A 152 20.46 -7.15 0.98
CA VAL A 152 19.78 -6.89 -0.29
C VAL A 152 18.58 -5.99 -0.03
N LEU A 153 18.57 -4.81 -0.63
CA LEU A 153 17.50 -3.81 -0.50
C LEU A 153 16.61 -3.92 -1.74
N MET A 154 15.31 -4.19 -1.58
CA MET A 154 14.39 -4.39 -2.71
C MET A 154 13.36 -3.27 -2.78
N SER A 155 13.25 -2.64 -3.94
CA SER A 155 12.31 -1.54 -4.21
C SER A 155 11.48 -1.79 -5.48
N ALA A 156 10.20 -1.39 -5.46
CA ALA A 156 9.33 -1.46 -6.62
C ALA A 156 9.40 -0.20 -7.51
N THR A 157 10.04 0.88 -7.03
CA THR A 157 10.07 2.19 -7.69
C THR A 157 11.46 2.50 -8.25
N MET A 158 11.52 3.46 -9.18
CA MET A 158 12.76 3.93 -9.81
C MET A 158 13.64 4.79 -8.89
N ASP A 159 13.23 5.06 -7.65
CA ASP A 159 13.99 5.88 -6.69
C ASP A 159 14.96 5.04 -5.83
N ALA A 160 15.54 4.01 -6.43
CA ALA A 160 16.53 3.15 -5.79
C ALA A 160 17.85 3.89 -5.49
N GLY A 161 18.11 5.01 -6.20
CA GLY A 161 19.26 5.88 -6.00
C GLY A 161 19.38 6.42 -4.58
N VAL A 162 18.28 6.82 -3.93
CA VAL A 162 18.31 7.32 -2.54
C VAL A 162 18.87 6.28 -1.57
N PHE A 163 18.55 4.99 -1.77
CA PHE A 163 19.06 3.91 -0.93
C PHE A 163 20.52 3.58 -1.26
N ALA A 164 20.90 3.64 -2.54
CA ALA A 164 22.28 3.47 -2.95
C ALA A 164 23.18 4.55 -2.33
N ASP A 165 22.79 5.83 -2.45
CA ASP A 165 23.51 6.97 -1.88
C ASP A 165 23.64 6.84 -0.35
N TYR A 166 22.56 6.44 0.33
CA TYR A 166 22.55 6.27 1.79
C TYR A 166 23.55 5.20 2.29
N PHE A 167 23.72 4.11 1.54
CA PHE A 167 24.70 3.06 1.84
C PHE A 167 26.07 3.27 1.18
N GLY A 168 26.27 4.38 0.44
CA GLY A 168 27.51 4.67 -0.26
C GLY A 168 27.80 3.70 -1.42
N ILE A 169 26.76 3.18 -2.07
CA ILE A 169 26.84 2.25 -3.20
C ILE A 169 26.84 3.08 -4.49
N PRO A 170 27.82 2.89 -5.39
CA PRO A 170 27.80 3.56 -6.69
C PRO A 170 26.53 3.17 -7.48
N ARG A 171 25.84 4.15 -8.07
CA ARG A 171 24.54 3.96 -8.72
C ARG A 171 24.59 2.97 -9.89
N GLU A 172 25.72 2.87 -10.58
CA GLU A 172 25.98 1.89 -11.63
C GLU A 172 25.96 0.43 -11.16
N ARG A 173 25.97 0.19 -9.84
CA ARG A 173 25.84 -1.14 -9.22
C ARG A 173 24.41 -1.47 -8.81
N GLU A 174 23.44 -0.60 -9.08
CA GLU A 174 22.04 -0.91 -8.89
C GLU A 174 21.60 -2.05 -9.83
N PHE A 175 20.96 -3.07 -9.27
CA PHE A 175 20.47 -4.20 -10.04
C PHE A 175 19.02 -3.99 -10.45
N HIS A 176 18.81 -3.43 -11.64
CA HIS A 176 17.47 -3.29 -12.20
C HIS A 176 16.96 -4.59 -12.82
N ILE A 177 15.81 -5.07 -12.36
CA ILE A 177 15.06 -6.18 -12.93
C ILE A 177 13.98 -5.59 -13.85
N PRO A 178 14.07 -5.78 -15.18
CA PRO A 178 13.00 -5.36 -16.07
C PRO A 178 11.73 -6.11 -15.71
N GLY A 179 10.65 -5.36 -15.45
CA GLY A 179 9.33 -5.95 -15.25
C GLY A 179 8.74 -6.38 -16.59
N PHE A 180 8.08 -7.53 -16.61
CA PHE A 180 7.07 -7.83 -17.62
C PHE A 180 5.72 -7.72 -16.93
N THR A 181 5.12 -6.53 -17.01
CA THR A 181 3.70 -6.35 -16.72
C THR A 181 2.97 -6.30 -18.05
N HIS A 182 1.80 -6.96 -18.12
CA HIS A 182 0.94 -6.80 -19.28
C HIS A 182 0.49 -5.33 -19.37
N PRO A 183 0.32 -4.81 -20.60
CA PRO A 183 -0.08 -3.42 -20.79
C PRO A 183 -1.38 -3.14 -20.03
N THR A 184 -1.34 -2.11 -19.19
CA THR A 184 -2.51 -1.64 -18.45
C THR A 184 -2.95 -0.32 -19.04
N ARG A 185 -4.16 -0.30 -19.61
CA ARG A 185 -4.77 0.91 -20.16
C ARG A 185 -5.27 1.79 -19.02
N GLU A 186 -5.09 3.09 -19.13
CA GLU A 186 -5.48 4.05 -18.10
C GLU A 186 -6.61 4.94 -18.61
N ALA A 187 -7.56 5.23 -17.73
CA ALA A 187 -8.58 6.24 -17.92
C ALA A 187 -8.62 7.15 -16.69
N PHE A 188 -8.64 8.46 -16.91
CA PHE A 188 -8.85 9.46 -15.87
C PHE A 188 -10.34 9.83 -15.77
N LEU A 189 -10.67 10.68 -14.81
CA LEU A 189 -12.07 11.07 -14.55
C LEU A 189 -12.73 11.68 -15.80
N GLU A 190 -11.99 12.44 -16.61
CA GLU A 190 -12.51 13.06 -17.83
C GLU A 190 -12.93 11.98 -18.86
N ASP A 191 -12.15 10.91 -18.98
CA ASP A 191 -12.42 9.78 -19.88
C ASP A 191 -13.65 8.98 -19.40
N LEU A 192 -13.70 8.72 -18.09
CA LEU A 192 -14.83 8.03 -17.46
C LEU A 192 -16.15 8.78 -17.67
N LEU A 193 -16.15 10.10 -17.44
CA LEU A 193 -17.35 10.93 -17.56
C LEU A 193 -17.80 11.12 -19.02
N SER A 194 -16.86 11.27 -19.95
CA SER A 194 -17.19 11.44 -21.37
C SER A 194 -17.60 10.13 -22.05
N GLY A 195 -17.30 8.98 -21.45
CA GLY A 195 -17.35 7.69 -22.13
C GLY A 195 -16.43 7.64 -23.35
N ALA A 196 -15.48 8.57 -23.44
CA ALA A 196 -14.49 8.71 -24.50
C ALA A 196 -13.10 8.36 -23.94
N GLY A 197 -12.11 8.25 -24.84
CA GLY A 197 -10.77 7.79 -24.50
C GLY A 197 -10.60 6.29 -24.73
N ASP A 198 -9.38 5.86 -24.99
CA ASP A 198 -9.10 4.55 -25.59
C ASP A 198 -9.71 3.37 -24.82
N VAL A 199 -9.91 3.50 -23.50
CA VAL A 199 -10.50 2.47 -22.62
C VAL A 199 -11.99 2.27 -22.89
N PHE A 200 -12.73 3.36 -23.16
CA PHE A 200 -14.18 3.36 -23.28
C PHE A 200 -14.66 3.63 -24.72
N SER A 201 -13.78 4.08 -25.62
CA SER A 201 -14.06 4.28 -27.04
C SER A 201 -14.03 2.96 -27.80
N PHE A 202 -15.17 2.29 -27.88
CA PHE A 202 -15.37 1.24 -28.87
C PHE A 202 -15.97 1.86 -30.13
N SER A 203 -15.16 2.03 -31.18
CA SER A 203 -15.66 2.17 -32.53
C SER A 203 -16.04 0.78 -33.05
N SER A 204 -17.25 0.69 -33.60
CA SER A 204 -17.78 -0.46 -34.31
C SER A 204 -16.84 -0.85 -35.45
N VAL A 205 -16.05 -1.91 -35.26
CA VAL A 205 -15.47 -2.64 -36.39
C VAL A 205 -16.58 -3.54 -36.95
N THR A 206 -17.48 -2.92 -37.71
CA THR A 206 -18.29 -3.62 -38.70
C THR A 206 -17.83 -3.14 -40.06
N ASN A 207 -17.49 -4.11 -40.91
CA ASN A 207 -16.89 -3.95 -42.23
C ASN A 207 -17.55 -2.88 -43.10
N GLY A 208 -16.69 -2.16 -43.84
CA GLY A 208 -16.97 -1.73 -45.20
C GLY A 208 -17.89 -0.53 -45.37
N ALA A 209 -17.26 0.59 -45.76
CA ALA A 209 -17.86 1.68 -46.53
C ALA A 209 -19.14 2.31 -45.97
N GLU A 210 -19.02 3.45 -45.28
CA GLU A 210 -19.58 4.72 -45.77
C GLU A 210 -19.16 5.92 -44.91
N LYS A 211 -19.14 7.06 -45.61
CA LYS A 211 -18.67 8.39 -45.26
C LYS A 211 -19.12 8.93 -43.89
N GLY A 212 -18.21 9.64 -43.24
CA GLY A 212 -18.50 10.86 -42.47
C GLY A 212 -19.38 10.69 -41.23
N VAL A 213 -18.83 10.15 -40.14
CA VAL A 213 -19.45 10.28 -38.81
C VAL A 213 -18.71 11.37 -38.04
N THR A 214 -19.30 12.56 -38.01
CA THR A 214 -19.02 13.60 -37.01
C THR A 214 -18.99 12.96 -35.62
N GLN A 215 -17.91 13.15 -34.85
CA GLN A 215 -17.85 12.90 -33.41
C GLN A 215 -19.01 13.66 -32.74
N LYS A 216 -20.19 13.04 -32.62
CA LYS A 216 -21.23 13.52 -31.73
C LYS A 216 -20.68 13.36 -30.31
N SER A 217 -20.33 14.48 -29.69
CA SER A 217 -20.02 14.57 -28.26
C SER A 217 -21.09 13.82 -27.47
N ARG A 218 -20.72 12.65 -26.93
CA ARG A 218 -21.61 11.88 -26.05
C ARG A 218 -21.72 12.63 -24.73
N SER A 219 -22.96 12.83 -24.29
CA SER A 219 -23.24 13.35 -22.95
C SER A 219 -22.80 12.35 -21.89
N SER A 220 -22.40 12.85 -20.74
CA SER A 220 -22.03 12.08 -19.56
C SER A 220 -23.16 11.16 -19.07
N GLU A 221 -22.87 9.85 -18.99
CA GLU A 221 -23.76 8.86 -18.36
C GLU A 221 -23.71 8.94 -16.82
N ILE A 222 -22.63 9.52 -16.28
CA ILE A 222 -22.37 9.67 -14.84
C ILE A 222 -22.56 11.14 -14.49
N SER A 223 -23.42 11.41 -13.50
CA SER A 223 -23.69 12.75 -13.01
C SER A 223 -23.10 12.95 -11.60
N ILE A 224 -22.20 13.93 -11.49
CA ILE A 224 -21.62 14.37 -10.22
C ILE A 224 -22.56 15.38 -9.57
N ARG A 225 -23.07 15.01 -8.40
CA ARG A 225 -23.98 15.84 -7.60
C ARG A 225 -23.19 16.81 -6.72
N ASP A 226 -23.75 18.00 -6.51
CA ASP A 226 -23.19 18.93 -5.52
C ASP A 226 -23.38 18.33 -4.12
N ARG A 227 -22.31 18.27 -3.33
CA ARG A 227 -22.39 17.74 -1.96
C ARG A 227 -23.15 18.65 -1.01
N ARG A 228 -23.30 19.94 -1.33
CA ARG A 228 -24.12 20.88 -0.54
C ARG A 228 -25.61 20.54 -0.59
N ASP A 229 -26.04 19.82 -1.62
CA ASP A 229 -27.42 19.38 -1.81
C ASP A 229 -27.72 18.03 -1.15
N ARG A 230 -26.71 17.33 -0.61
CA ARG A 230 -26.93 16.14 0.22
C ARG A 230 -27.35 16.56 1.63
N PRO A 231 -28.31 15.88 2.28
CA PRO A 231 -28.63 16.15 3.67
C PRO A 231 -27.34 16.04 4.50
N ARG A 232 -26.95 17.15 5.13
CA ARG A 232 -25.72 17.20 5.95
C ARG A 232 -25.81 16.15 7.05
N ALA A 233 -25.01 15.09 6.97
CA ALA A 233 -24.51 14.47 8.18
C ALA A 233 -23.63 15.53 8.87
N LYS A 234 -24.11 16.10 9.98
CA LYS A 234 -23.38 17.12 10.73
C LYS A 234 -22.02 16.55 11.12
N THR A 235 -20.96 17.00 10.45
CA THR A 235 -19.58 16.82 10.90
C THR A 235 -19.43 17.59 12.21
N PHE A 236 -19.38 16.86 13.31
CA PHE A 236 -19.14 17.42 14.63
C PHE A 236 -17.71 17.96 14.69
N ALA A 237 -17.58 19.29 14.76
CA ALA A 237 -16.48 19.90 15.47
C ALA A 237 -16.57 19.42 16.94
N LYS A 238 -15.63 18.56 17.36
CA LYS A 238 -15.56 18.10 18.76
C LYS A 238 -15.25 19.30 19.66
N GLY A 239 -16.23 19.72 20.45
CA GLY A 239 -16.07 20.63 21.57
C GLY A 239 -17.13 20.36 22.65
N GLY A 240 -16.70 19.77 23.77
CA GLY A 240 -17.43 19.72 25.06
C GLY A 240 -17.69 18.31 25.62
N PRO A 241 -17.96 18.17 26.94
CA PRO A 241 -17.13 18.54 28.08
C PRO A 241 -16.81 17.31 28.96
N GLY A 242 -15.58 17.22 29.50
CA GLY A 242 -15.22 16.31 30.60
C GLY A 242 -15.06 17.09 31.91
N PRO A 243 -15.37 16.52 33.09
CA PRO A 243 -15.52 17.27 34.33
C PRO A 243 -14.17 17.60 34.99
N GLY A 244 -14.07 18.78 35.61
CA GLY A 244 -13.09 19.04 36.68
C GLY A 244 -11.94 20.01 36.38
N GLY A 245 -12.28 21.27 36.09
CA GLY A 245 -11.59 22.49 36.59
C GLY A 245 -10.07 22.63 36.51
N PHE A 246 -9.59 23.42 35.53
CA PHE A 246 -8.58 24.44 35.76
C PHE A 246 -8.94 25.70 34.94
N ARG A 247 -9.22 26.80 35.65
CA ARG A 247 -9.55 28.11 35.06
C ARG A 247 -8.27 28.78 34.56
N ALA A 248 -8.14 28.97 33.24
CA ALA A 248 -7.27 29.99 32.67
C ALA A 248 -8.13 31.19 32.24
N ARG A 249 -7.93 32.34 32.87
CA ARG A 249 -8.57 33.61 32.50
C ARG A 249 -8.02 34.09 31.15
N ALA A 250 -8.85 34.11 30.12
CA ALA A 250 -8.56 34.85 28.89
C ALA A 250 -9.22 36.24 28.95
N ARG A 251 -8.40 37.29 29.06
CA ARG A 251 -8.76 38.64 28.61
C ARG A 251 -8.02 38.89 27.30
N GLY A 252 -8.75 39.25 26.24
CA GLY A 252 -8.17 39.69 24.98
C GLY A 252 -9.07 39.36 23.79
N ARG A 253 -9.84 40.36 23.33
CA ARG A 253 -10.58 40.31 22.06
C ARG A 253 -9.57 40.24 20.91
N GLY A 254 -9.72 39.28 20.00
CA GLY A 254 -8.93 39.19 18.75
C GLY A 254 -9.65 38.32 17.71
N ARG A 255 -9.76 38.83 16.49
CA ARG A 255 -10.50 38.26 15.35
C ARG A 255 -9.97 36.88 14.93
N GLY A 256 -10.87 36.04 14.40
CA GLY A 256 -10.57 34.68 13.92
C GLY A 256 -9.47 34.64 12.86
N GLY A 257 -8.47 33.80 13.09
CA GLY A 257 -7.39 33.49 12.16
C GLY A 257 -7.60 32.11 11.52
N ARG A 258 -7.47 32.07 10.19
CA ARG A 258 -7.27 30.85 9.40
C ARG A 258 -5.97 30.18 9.84
N PHE A 259 -5.87 28.86 9.72
CA PHE A 259 -4.59 28.16 9.78
C PHE A 259 -3.69 28.68 8.67
N SER A 260 -2.73 29.53 9.03
CA SER A 260 -1.65 29.97 8.16
C SER A 260 -0.63 28.83 8.07
N GLN A 261 -0.46 28.24 6.88
CA GLN A 261 0.81 27.60 6.55
C GLN A 261 1.82 28.74 6.32
N GLU A 262 2.81 28.88 7.20
CA GLU A 262 4.00 29.67 6.87
C GLU A 262 4.97 28.79 6.05
N PRO A 263 5.52 29.30 4.94
CA PRO A 263 6.43 28.54 4.10
C PRO A 263 7.82 28.49 4.74
N ARG A 264 8.39 27.28 4.85
CA ARG A 264 9.81 27.08 5.21
C ARG A 264 10.69 27.41 4.01
N ASP A 265 11.77 28.12 4.30
CA ASP A 265 12.77 28.63 3.38
C ASP A 265 13.54 27.49 2.69
N SER A 266 13.33 27.33 1.37
CA SER A 266 14.26 26.64 0.47
C SER A 266 14.05 27.20 -0.94
N SER A 267 15.12 27.74 -1.51
CA SER A 267 15.14 28.57 -2.72
C SER A 267 14.94 27.81 -4.04
N GLU A 268 14.40 26.58 -4.01
CA GLU A 268 14.15 25.76 -5.20
C GLU A 268 12.67 25.46 -5.48
N THR A 269 11.74 25.79 -4.56
CA THR A 269 10.29 25.53 -4.71
C THR A 269 9.49 26.72 -5.25
N ARG A 270 10.06 27.91 -5.39
CA ARG A 270 9.33 29.14 -5.75
C ARG A 270 8.88 29.26 -7.22
N LYS A 271 9.04 28.24 -8.06
CA LYS A 271 8.53 28.24 -9.44
C LYS A 271 7.20 27.50 -9.63
N ALA A 272 6.66 26.85 -8.61
CA ALA A 272 5.44 26.04 -8.74
C ALA A 272 4.15 26.73 -8.22
N ASP A 273 4.27 27.75 -7.37
CA ASP A 273 3.12 28.37 -6.69
C ASP A 273 2.60 29.67 -7.36
N GLU A 274 3.08 30.01 -8.57
CA GLU A 274 2.64 31.20 -9.33
C GLU A 274 1.72 30.89 -10.54
N LEU A 275 1.00 29.77 -10.51
CA LEU A 275 -0.02 29.43 -11.52
C LEU A 275 -1.35 29.03 -10.88
N ASP A 276 -1.87 29.84 -9.95
CA ASP A 276 -3.30 29.86 -9.65
C ASP A 276 -4.03 30.62 -10.77
N GLY A 277 -4.18 29.96 -11.92
CA GLY A 277 -5.14 30.35 -12.93
C GLY A 277 -6.53 29.89 -12.49
N ASP A 278 -7.42 30.84 -12.19
CA ASP A 278 -8.84 30.65 -11.82
C ASP A 278 -9.71 30.11 -13.00
N GLY A 279 -9.09 29.39 -13.94
CA GLY A 279 -9.67 28.90 -15.18
C GLY A 279 -9.61 27.38 -15.30
N ASP A 280 -10.49 26.81 -16.13
CA ASP A 280 -10.45 25.38 -16.41
C ASP A 280 -9.11 24.98 -17.03
N PRO A 281 -8.58 23.79 -16.70
CA PRO A 281 -7.43 23.21 -17.41
C PRO A 281 -7.64 23.27 -18.93
N PRO A 282 -6.63 23.66 -19.73
CA PRO A 282 -6.77 23.79 -21.19
C PRO A 282 -7.29 22.53 -21.87
N GLU A 283 -6.94 21.35 -21.36
CA GLU A 283 -7.41 20.06 -21.87
C GLU A 283 -8.95 19.87 -21.76
N TRP A 284 -9.63 20.59 -20.88
CA TRP A 284 -11.09 20.47 -20.71
C TRP A 284 -11.87 21.03 -21.89
N SER A 285 -11.27 21.94 -22.67
CA SER A 285 -11.87 22.49 -23.89
C SER A 285 -12.21 21.42 -24.95
N ALA A 286 -11.56 20.25 -24.88
CA ALA A 286 -11.81 19.12 -25.76
C ALA A 286 -13.04 18.28 -25.38
N TYR A 287 -13.65 18.52 -24.21
CA TYR A 287 -14.77 17.71 -23.71
C TYR A 287 -16.12 18.42 -23.86
N ALA A 288 -17.19 17.63 -23.88
CA ALA A 288 -18.55 18.13 -23.96
C ALA A 288 -18.88 19.06 -22.75
N PRO A 289 -19.72 20.11 -22.92
CA PRO A 289 -20.02 21.07 -21.86
C PRO A 289 -20.55 20.45 -20.57
N ASP A 290 -21.31 19.36 -20.66
CA ASP A 290 -21.85 18.64 -19.51
C ASP A 290 -20.78 17.81 -18.78
N VAL A 291 -19.81 17.24 -19.50
CA VAL A 291 -18.62 16.61 -18.90
C VAL A 291 -17.82 17.66 -18.14
N VAL A 292 -17.56 18.82 -18.75
CA VAL A 292 -16.84 19.94 -18.10
C VAL A 292 -17.60 20.42 -16.86
N ALA A 293 -18.93 20.51 -16.91
CA ALA A 293 -19.75 20.86 -15.75
C ALA A 293 -19.59 19.86 -14.60
N ASN A 294 -19.56 18.56 -14.89
CA ASN A 294 -19.30 17.53 -13.88
C ASN A 294 -17.87 17.64 -13.30
N LEU A 295 -16.87 17.89 -14.14
CA LEU A 295 -15.48 18.08 -13.71
C LEU A 295 -15.32 19.29 -12.77
N ARG A 296 -15.94 20.43 -13.11
CA ARG A 296 -15.98 21.61 -12.23
C ARG A 296 -16.65 21.30 -10.90
N ARG A 297 -17.78 20.58 -10.90
CA ARG A 297 -18.46 20.14 -9.66
C ARG A 297 -17.58 19.22 -8.82
N TRP A 298 -16.89 18.27 -9.45
CA TRP A 298 -15.96 17.39 -8.76
C TRP A 298 -14.84 18.19 -8.10
N THR A 299 -14.21 19.13 -8.81
CA THR A 299 -13.16 19.99 -8.29
C THR A 299 -13.66 20.81 -7.10
N ALA A 300 -14.86 21.40 -7.21
CA ALA A 300 -15.49 22.14 -6.13
C ALA A 300 -15.78 21.25 -4.90
N ASN A 301 -16.29 20.03 -5.11
CA ASN A 301 -16.53 19.05 -4.04
C ASN A 301 -15.22 18.69 -3.31
N CYS A 302 -14.13 18.45 -4.06
CA CYS A 302 -12.81 18.16 -3.51
C CYS A 302 -12.21 19.32 -2.72
N ALA A 303 -12.47 20.56 -3.13
CA ALA A 303 -12.01 21.75 -2.42
C ALA A 303 -12.82 22.04 -1.15
N ALA A 304 -14.10 21.64 -1.11
CA ALA A 304 -15.00 21.91 0.00
C ALA A 304 -14.85 20.93 1.18
N ASP A 305 -14.61 19.65 0.90
CA ASP A 305 -14.38 18.62 1.93
C ASP A 305 -13.59 17.44 1.35
N ASP A 306 -12.84 16.77 2.23
CA ASP A 306 -11.96 15.66 1.88
C ASP A 306 -12.67 14.32 1.72
N ALA A 307 -13.96 14.22 2.01
CA ALA A 307 -14.71 12.97 1.91
C ALA A 307 -14.67 12.37 0.49
N LEU A 308 -14.80 11.04 0.40
CA LEU A 308 -14.85 10.32 -0.88
C LEU A 308 -16.28 10.30 -1.45
N ASP A 309 -16.41 10.46 -2.78
CA ASP A 309 -17.71 10.37 -3.45
C ASP A 309 -18.02 8.89 -3.74
N VAL A 310 -18.70 8.24 -2.80
CA VAL A 310 -18.97 6.81 -2.84
C VAL A 310 -19.95 6.42 -3.96
N GLU A 311 -20.80 7.34 -4.40
CA GLU A 311 -21.69 7.17 -5.54
C GLU A 311 -20.91 7.19 -6.85
N LEU A 312 -19.95 8.10 -7.01
CA LEU A 312 -19.02 8.09 -8.15
C LEU A 312 -18.22 6.78 -8.21
N VAL A 313 -17.81 6.22 -7.06
CA VAL A 313 -17.14 4.91 -6.99
C VAL A 313 -18.06 3.80 -7.49
N ARG A 314 -19.32 3.74 -7.03
CA ARG A 314 -20.31 2.75 -7.49
C ARG A 314 -20.56 2.87 -8.99
N ASP A 315 -20.71 4.09 -9.50
CA ASP A 315 -20.99 4.33 -10.92
C ASP A 315 -19.78 3.96 -11.80
N ALA A 316 -18.56 4.23 -11.33
CA ALA A 316 -17.34 3.75 -11.96
C ALA A 316 -17.25 2.21 -11.96
N LEU A 317 -17.62 1.55 -10.85
CA LEU A 317 -17.67 0.09 -10.77
C LEU A 317 -18.66 -0.49 -11.79
N ARG A 318 -19.88 0.07 -11.89
CA ARG A 318 -20.85 -0.34 -12.92
C ARG A 318 -20.25 -0.27 -14.33
N ARG A 319 -19.56 0.84 -14.64
CA ARG A 319 -18.93 1.03 -15.96
C ARG A 319 -17.80 0.02 -16.21
N VAL A 320 -16.98 -0.24 -15.21
CA VAL A 320 -15.89 -1.24 -15.28
C VAL A 320 -16.44 -2.66 -15.44
N VAL A 321 -17.52 -3.00 -14.75
CA VAL A 321 -18.19 -4.31 -14.91
C VAL A 321 -18.74 -4.46 -16.33
N ALA A 322 -19.42 -3.45 -16.86
CA ALA A 322 -19.94 -3.47 -18.23
C ALA A 322 -18.81 -3.63 -19.27
N LEU A 323 -17.69 -2.92 -19.08
CA LEU A 323 -16.48 -3.07 -19.90
C LEU A 323 -15.92 -4.49 -19.85
N GLY A 324 -15.89 -5.10 -18.66
CA GLY A 324 -15.41 -6.46 -18.48
C GLY A 324 -16.27 -7.50 -19.18
N GLU A 325 -17.59 -7.40 -19.03
CA GLU A 325 -18.54 -8.30 -19.70
C GLU A 325 -18.48 -8.17 -21.23
N GLU A 326 -18.25 -6.97 -21.76
CA GLU A 326 -18.05 -6.76 -23.19
C GLU A 326 -16.76 -7.37 -23.71
N THR A 327 -15.66 -7.19 -22.96
CA THR A 327 -14.36 -7.80 -23.28
C THR A 327 -14.48 -9.32 -23.33
N GLU A 328 -15.11 -9.92 -22.31
CA GLU A 328 -15.33 -11.36 -22.20
C GLU A 328 -16.22 -11.92 -23.34
N ARG A 329 -17.28 -11.20 -23.73
CA ARG A 329 -18.13 -11.57 -24.88
C ARG A 329 -17.35 -11.58 -26.19
N ARG A 330 -16.44 -10.62 -26.38
CA ARG A 330 -15.58 -10.54 -27.59
C ARG A 330 -14.58 -11.69 -27.64
N ASP A 331 -13.91 -11.98 -26.54
CA ASP A 331 -12.93 -13.08 -26.46
C ASP A 331 -13.60 -14.44 -26.69
N ALA A 332 -14.82 -14.64 -26.15
CA ALA A 332 -15.64 -15.82 -26.41
C ALA A 332 -16.09 -15.94 -27.88
N SER A 333 -16.28 -14.81 -28.57
CA SER A 333 -16.65 -14.80 -30.00
C SER A 333 -15.45 -15.06 -30.91
N ALA A 334 -14.28 -14.51 -30.57
CA ALA A 334 -13.04 -14.70 -31.32
C ALA A 334 -12.55 -16.17 -31.25
N SER A 335 -12.68 -16.82 -30.10
CA SER A 335 -12.34 -18.25 -29.93
C SER A 335 -13.25 -19.19 -30.72
N ARG A 336 -14.54 -18.85 -30.91
CA ARG A 336 -15.47 -19.63 -31.74
C ARG A 336 -15.19 -19.50 -33.25
N GLY A 337 -14.73 -18.34 -33.72
CA GLY A 337 -14.43 -18.09 -35.14
C GLY A 337 -13.27 -18.92 -35.71
N HIS A 338 -12.38 -19.45 -34.86
CA HIS A 338 -11.26 -20.30 -35.29
C HIS A 338 -11.62 -21.80 -35.46
N THR A 339 -12.87 -22.20 -35.22
CA THR A 339 -13.30 -23.61 -35.38
C THR A 339 -13.98 -23.94 -36.71
N PHE A 340 -14.04 -23.01 -37.67
CA PHE A 340 -14.58 -23.25 -39.02
C PHE A 340 -13.52 -23.06 -40.11
N GLY A 341 -12.53 -23.94 -40.11
CA GLY A 341 -11.60 -24.16 -41.21
C GLY A 341 -11.45 -25.66 -41.42
N ARG A 342 -12.43 -26.29 -42.07
CA ARG A 342 -12.38 -27.70 -42.47
C ARG A 342 -11.31 -27.83 -43.55
N ALA A 343 -10.06 -28.04 -43.15
CA ALA A 343 -8.98 -28.45 -44.05
C ALA A 343 -9.32 -29.86 -44.56
N ARG A 344 -9.38 -30.00 -45.89
CA ARG A 344 -9.38 -31.30 -46.57
C ARG A 344 -8.10 -32.03 -46.18
N GLU A 345 -8.25 -33.26 -45.69
CA GLU A 345 -7.16 -34.22 -45.56
C GLU A 345 -6.43 -34.37 -46.90
N LYS A 346 -5.13 -34.10 -46.88
CA LYS A 346 -4.16 -34.67 -47.80
C LYS A 346 -2.98 -35.12 -46.98
N ASP A 347 -2.72 -36.42 -47.06
CA ASP A 347 -1.60 -37.13 -46.44
C ASP A 347 -0.26 -36.49 -46.84
N GLY A 348 0.65 -36.37 -45.86
CA GLY A 348 2.00 -35.90 -46.09
C GLY A 348 2.73 -35.57 -44.78
N ASP A 349 3.69 -36.42 -44.44
CA ASP A 349 4.53 -36.35 -43.25
C ASP A 349 5.31 -35.02 -43.17
N GLY A 350 5.16 -34.32 -42.05
CA GLY A 350 5.91 -33.10 -41.74
C GLY A 350 5.61 -32.60 -40.34
N GLU A 351 6.58 -32.74 -39.44
CA GLU A 351 6.56 -32.19 -38.08
C GLU A 351 6.17 -30.71 -38.10
N THR A 352 4.93 -30.44 -37.70
CA THR A 352 4.43 -29.09 -37.49
C THR A 352 4.15 -28.93 -36.01
N SER A 353 4.89 -28.01 -35.38
CA SER A 353 4.70 -27.52 -34.01
C SER A 353 3.23 -27.17 -33.77
N THR A 354 2.47 -28.08 -33.18
CA THR A 354 1.14 -27.79 -32.64
C THR A 354 1.32 -27.06 -31.31
N LEU A 355 1.09 -25.75 -31.30
CA LEU A 355 0.77 -25.04 -30.07
C LEU A 355 -0.43 -25.77 -29.43
N PRO A 356 -0.40 -26.07 -28.13
CA PRO A 356 -1.49 -26.79 -27.48
C PRO A 356 -2.77 -25.96 -27.59
N ALA A 357 -3.84 -26.59 -28.06
CA ALA A 357 -5.18 -26.02 -28.04
C ALA A 357 -5.53 -25.59 -26.62
N GLY A 358 -5.80 -24.28 -26.43
CA GLY A 358 -6.10 -23.68 -25.13
C GLY A 358 -7.27 -24.38 -24.46
N ASN A 359 -7.07 -24.72 -23.18
CA ASN A 359 -8.05 -25.39 -22.35
C ASN A 359 -9.25 -24.45 -22.10
N PRO A 360 -10.52 -24.84 -22.31
CA PRO A 360 -11.69 -23.96 -22.13
C PRO A 360 -11.96 -23.47 -20.67
N GLU A 361 -11.04 -23.72 -19.73
CA GLU A 361 -11.03 -23.16 -18.37
C GLU A 361 -10.49 -21.72 -18.31
N GLU A 362 -10.01 -21.15 -19.42
CA GLU A 362 -9.16 -19.94 -19.43
C GLU A 362 -9.88 -18.58 -19.38
N PHE A 363 -11.20 -18.51 -19.51
CA PHE A 363 -11.95 -17.22 -19.50
C PHE A 363 -12.69 -16.98 -18.19
N ALA A 364 -11.96 -16.97 -17.07
CA ALA A 364 -12.51 -16.45 -15.81
C ALA A 364 -12.74 -14.92 -15.92
N ALA A 365 -13.86 -14.46 -15.38
CA ALA A 365 -14.16 -13.03 -15.31
C ALA A 365 -13.09 -12.31 -14.49
N GLY A 366 -12.56 -11.21 -15.02
CA GLY A 366 -11.48 -10.49 -14.33
C GLY A 366 -11.97 -9.83 -13.04
N ALA A 367 -11.25 -10.01 -11.93
CA ALA A 367 -11.60 -9.38 -10.67
C ALA A 367 -11.37 -7.86 -10.72
N VAL A 368 -12.18 -7.13 -9.95
CA VAL A 368 -12.09 -5.67 -9.79
C VAL A 368 -11.50 -5.36 -8.42
N LEU A 369 -10.46 -4.54 -8.37
CA LEU A 369 -9.87 -4.03 -7.13
C LEU A 369 -10.14 -2.53 -7.02
N ILE A 370 -10.79 -2.10 -5.94
CA ILE A 370 -11.16 -0.71 -5.69
C ILE A 370 -10.35 -0.18 -4.50
N PHE A 371 -9.58 0.88 -4.72
CA PHE A 371 -8.87 1.59 -3.65
C PHE A 371 -9.74 2.70 -3.06
N LEU A 372 -10.00 2.63 -1.76
CA LEU A 372 -10.81 3.54 -0.96
C LEU A 372 -10.00 4.12 0.21
N THR A 373 -10.47 5.21 0.82
CA THR A 373 -9.67 5.93 1.83
C THR A 373 -9.60 5.21 3.18
N GLY A 374 -10.64 4.45 3.54
CA GLY A 374 -10.74 3.77 4.83
C GLY A 374 -12.00 2.91 4.97
N TRP A 375 -12.17 2.32 6.15
CA TRP A 375 -13.27 1.40 6.47
C TRP A 375 -14.68 1.98 6.25
N ASP A 376 -14.89 3.25 6.60
CA ASP A 376 -16.19 3.90 6.41
C ASP A 376 -16.63 3.93 4.95
N ASP A 377 -15.69 4.20 4.06
CA ASP A 377 -15.98 4.22 2.63
C ASP A 377 -16.18 2.80 2.09
N ILE A 378 -15.40 1.82 2.58
CA ILE A 378 -15.60 0.40 2.25
C ILE A 378 -17.03 -0.05 2.58
N VAL A 379 -17.51 0.26 3.80
CA VAL A 379 -18.86 -0.10 4.23
C VAL A 379 -19.91 0.61 3.39
N LYS A 380 -19.78 1.94 3.18
CA LYS A 380 -20.73 2.71 2.38
C LYS A 380 -20.82 2.20 0.94
N VAL A 381 -19.68 1.94 0.29
CA VAL A 381 -19.65 1.43 -1.09
C VAL A 381 -20.24 0.01 -1.15
N ARG A 382 -19.92 -0.86 -0.19
CA ARG A 382 -20.52 -2.20 -0.10
C ARG A 382 -22.04 -2.13 0.02
N ASP A 383 -22.55 -1.29 0.91
CA ASP A 383 -23.99 -1.16 1.16
C ASP A 383 -24.70 -0.53 -0.07
N LEU A 384 -24.05 0.41 -0.76
CA LEU A 384 -24.50 0.94 -2.05
C LEU A 384 -24.51 -0.12 -3.15
N CYS A 385 -23.53 -1.03 -3.19
CA CYS A 385 -23.52 -2.14 -4.15
C CYS A 385 -24.60 -3.18 -3.82
N ALA A 386 -24.84 -3.45 -2.53
CA ALA A 386 -25.87 -4.41 -2.11
C ALA A 386 -27.30 -3.94 -2.43
N SER A 387 -27.51 -2.62 -2.47
CA SER A 387 -28.78 -1.99 -2.85
C SER A 387 -28.90 -1.68 -4.35
N ASP A 388 -27.92 -2.10 -5.14
CA ASP A 388 -27.83 -1.86 -6.57
C ASP A 388 -28.54 -2.97 -7.36
N ASP A 389 -29.35 -2.62 -8.36
CA ASP A 389 -30.06 -3.60 -9.19
C ASP A 389 -29.15 -4.59 -9.94
N VAL A 390 -27.93 -4.17 -10.27
CA VAL A 390 -26.96 -5.02 -10.97
C VAL A 390 -25.95 -5.60 -10.00
N LEU A 391 -25.28 -4.75 -9.21
CA LEU A 391 -24.18 -5.17 -8.34
C LEU A 391 -24.64 -5.94 -7.10
N GLY A 392 -25.93 -5.88 -6.74
CA GLY A 392 -26.50 -6.56 -5.57
C GLY A 392 -26.76 -8.05 -5.79
N ASP A 393 -26.65 -8.56 -7.02
CA ASP A 393 -26.85 -9.97 -7.33
C ASP A 393 -25.67 -10.83 -6.82
N ALA A 394 -25.86 -11.44 -5.65
CA ALA A 394 -24.87 -12.32 -5.01
C ALA A 394 -24.54 -13.58 -5.80
N SER A 395 -25.35 -13.95 -6.80
CA SER A 395 -25.02 -15.06 -7.71
C SER A 395 -23.98 -14.65 -8.76
N ARG A 396 -23.91 -13.35 -9.08
CA ARG A 396 -23.00 -12.76 -10.07
C ARG A 396 -21.82 -12.03 -9.47
N PHE A 397 -21.91 -11.54 -8.23
CA PHE A 397 -20.84 -10.75 -7.60
C PHE A 397 -20.44 -11.28 -6.23
N LEU A 398 -19.13 -11.40 -6.03
CA LEU A 398 -18.53 -11.66 -4.72
C LEU A 398 -17.80 -10.40 -4.26
N ILE A 399 -18.43 -9.62 -3.36
CA ILE A 399 -17.90 -8.35 -2.87
C ILE A 399 -17.19 -8.57 -1.52
N LEU A 400 -15.87 -8.39 -1.50
CA LEU A 400 -15.02 -8.65 -0.34
C LEU A 400 -14.36 -7.36 0.17
N PRO A 401 -14.53 -7.00 1.46
CA PRO A 401 -13.77 -5.91 2.07
C PRO A 401 -12.33 -6.36 2.38
N LEU A 402 -11.38 -5.43 2.29
CA LEU A 402 -9.99 -5.66 2.66
C LEU A 402 -9.41 -4.45 3.41
N HIS A 403 -9.16 -4.63 4.71
CA HIS A 403 -8.66 -3.58 5.59
C HIS A 403 -7.68 -4.13 6.63
N GLY A 404 -6.69 -3.32 7.02
CA GLY A 404 -5.61 -3.76 7.92
C GLY A 404 -6.04 -4.18 9.32
N GLN A 405 -7.18 -3.69 9.81
CA GLN A 405 -7.77 -4.10 11.09
C GLN A 405 -8.60 -5.37 11.02
N MET A 406 -8.85 -5.92 9.82
CA MET A 406 -9.63 -7.16 9.69
C MET A 406 -8.84 -8.36 10.24
N PRO A 407 -9.53 -9.36 10.82
CA PRO A 407 -8.91 -10.63 11.17
C PRO A 407 -8.22 -11.29 9.98
N SER A 408 -7.08 -11.94 10.21
CA SER A 408 -6.27 -12.54 9.14
C SER A 408 -7.01 -13.63 8.35
N ALA A 409 -7.99 -14.32 8.95
CA ALA A 409 -8.82 -15.29 8.24
C ALA A 409 -9.61 -14.62 7.11
N HIS A 410 -10.29 -13.50 7.40
CA HIS A 410 -11.06 -12.75 6.41
C HIS A 410 -10.19 -12.07 5.35
N GLN A 411 -8.98 -11.64 5.71
CA GLN A 411 -8.05 -11.08 4.73
C GLN A 411 -7.57 -12.13 3.71
N ARG A 412 -7.63 -13.43 4.02
CA ARG A 412 -7.21 -14.51 3.10
C ARG A 412 -8.26 -14.83 2.04
N GLU A 413 -9.53 -14.57 2.32
CA GLU A 413 -10.65 -14.86 1.39
C GLU A 413 -10.46 -14.18 0.02
N ILE A 414 -9.69 -13.09 -0.05
CA ILE A 414 -9.39 -12.37 -1.31
C ILE A 414 -8.57 -13.21 -2.30
N PHE A 415 -7.81 -14.21 -1.83
CA PHE A 415 -6.95 -15.04 -2.68
C PHE A 415 -7.73 -16.16 -3.38
N ASP A 416 -8.90 -16.51 -2.87
CA ASP A 416 -9.73 -17.55 -3.45
C ASP A 416 -10.37 -17.07 -4.76
N ARG A 417 -10.52 -18.01 -5.71
CA ARG A 417 -11.24 -17.73 -6.96
C ARG A 417 -12.75 -17.76 -6.71
N PRO A 418 -13.52 -16.84 -7.32
CA PRO A 418 -14.98 -16.87 -7.19
C PRO A 418 -15.58 -18.10 -7.90
N ARG A 419 -16.85 -18.39 -7.60
CA ARG A 419 -17.62 -19.40 -8.33
C ARG A 419 -17.66 -19.07 -9.83
N ARG A 420 -17.75 -20.10 -10.68
CA ARG A 420 -17.82 -19.91 -12.13
C ARG A 420 -19.01 -19.02 -12.51
N GLY A 421 -18.74 -17.97 -13.30
CA GLY A 421 -19.73 -16.98 -13.70
C GLY A 421 -19.89 -15.80 -12.73
N ALA A 422 -19.31 -15.87 -11.53
CA ALA A 422 -19.30 -14.75 -10.59
C ALA A 422 -18.02 -13.91 -10.74
N ARG A 423 -18.15 -12.59 -10.65
CA ARG A 423 -17.05 -11.63 -10.63
C ARG A 423 -16.69 -11.25 -9.21
N LYS A 424 -15.41 -11.36 -8.86
CA LYS A 424 -14.88 -10.91 -7.57
C LYS A 424 -14.64 -9.39 -7.61
N VAL A 425 -15.11 -8.69 -6.57
CA VAL A 425 -14.92 -7.25 -6.37
C VAL A 425 -14.31 -7.05 -4.99
N ILE A 426 -13.12 -6.45 -4.92
CA ILE A 426 -12.38 -6.26 -3.68
C ILE A 426 -12.37 -4.77 -3.33
N LEU A 427 -12.91 -4.42 -2.17
CA LEU A 427 -12.96 -3.06 -1.64
C LEU A 427 -11.82 -2.88 -0.63
N ALA A 428 -10.73 -2.22 -1.02
CA ALA A 428 -9.48 -2.20 -0.26
C ALA A 428 -9.03 -0.78 0.10
N THR A 429 -8.25 -0.65 1.18
CA THR A 429 -7.38 0.52 1.38
C THR A 429 -6.01 0.31 0.71
N ASN A 430 -5.04 1.15 1.04
CA ASN A 430 -3.64 0.99 0.65
C ASN A 430 -3.01 -0.37 1.09
N ILE A 431 -3.69 -1.21 1.86
CA ILE A 431 -3.23 -2.57 2.17
C ILE A 431 -3.03 -3.43 0.91
N ALA A 432 -3.78 -3.20 -0.16
CA ALA A 432 -3.63 -3.91 -1.44
C ALA A 432 -2.62 -3.25 -2.40
N GLU A 433 -2.07 -2.09 -2.02
CA GLU A 433 -1.22 -1.27 -2.90
C GLU A 433 0.14 -1.90 -3.12
N THR A 434 0.69 -2.54 -2.09
CA THR A 434 2.00 -3.20 -2.02
C THR A 434 1.87 -4.59 -1.41
N SER A 435 2.84 -5.46 -1.67
CA SER A 435 3.07 -6.75 -0.97
C SER A 435 1.98 -7.84 -0.98
N ILE A 436 0.74 -7.55 -1.39
CA ILE A 436 -0.35 -8.55 -1.54
C ILE A 436 -0.56 -8.86 -3.02
N THR A 437 -0.47 -10.13 -3.40
CA THR A 437 -0.64 -10.54 -4.80
C THR A 437 -1.95 -11.28 -5.00
N ILE A 438 -2.90 -10.61 -5.64
CA ILE A 438 -4.19 -11.16 -6.03
C ILE A 438 -4.12 -11.41 -7.53
N ASP A 439 -4.01 -12.67 -7.92
CA ASP A 439 -3.60 -13.06 -9.27
C ASP A 439 -4.69 -12.79 -10.32
N ASP A 440 -5.97 -12.78 -9.94
CA ASP A 440 -7.09 -12.63 -10.86
C ASP A 440 -7.59 -11.17 -11.06
N VAL A 441 -6.89 -10.17 -10.51
CA VAL A 441 -7.22 -8.75 -10.70
C VAL A 441 -6.84 -8.29 -12.10
N VAL A 442 -7.82 -7.73 -12.81
CA VAL A 442 -7.70 -7.23 -14.19
C VAL A 442 -8.18 -5.79 -14.31
N TYR A 443 -9.05 -5.37 -13.38
CA TYR A 443 -9.58 -4.02 -13.34
C TYR A 443 -9.24 -3.37 -12.01
N VAL A 444 -8.78 -2.12 -12.06
CA VAL A 444 -8.51 -1.31 -10.88
C VAL A 444 -9.35 -0.04 -10.95
N VAL A 445 -9.97 0.33 -9.83
CA VAL A 445 -10.61 1.63 -9.63
C VAL A 445 -9.85 2.35 -8.52
N ASP A 446 -9.22 3.48 -8.83
CA ASP A 446 -8.39 4.23 -7.89
C ASP A 446 -9.03 5.58 -7.55
N CYS A 447 -9.45 5.75 -6.29
CA CYS A 447 -9.99 7.03 -5.83
C CYS A 447 -8.93 8.14 -5.69
N GLY A 448 -7.64 7.81 -5.68
CA GLY A 448 -6.55 8.77 -5.57
C GLY A 448 -6.28 9.30 -4.17
N LYS A 449 -7.05 8.89 -3.15
CA LYS A 449 -6.83 9.30 -1.77
C LYS A 449 -6.50 8.11 -0.86
N SER A 450 -5.80 8.39 0.23
CA SER A 450 -5.62 7.46 1.37
C SER A 450 -5.56 8.25 2.67
N LYS A 451 -5.97 7.63 3.78
CA LYS A 451 -5.76 8.22 5.10
C LYS A 451 -4.29 8.17 5.47
N GLU A 452 -3.77 9.32 5.86
CA GLU A 452 -2.39 9.54 6.22
C GLU A 452 -2.29 10.19 7.59
N LYS A 453 -1.33 9.72 8.39
CA LYS A 453 -1.01 10.38 9.65
C LYS A 453 -0.24 11.66 9.34
N SER A 454 -0.67 12.75 9.97
CA SER A 454 0.03 14.02 10.03
C SER A 454 0.30 14.33 11.50
N TYR A 455 1.43 14.98 11.77
CA TYR A 455 1.85 15.32 13.12
C TYR A 455 2.43 16.73 13.15
N ASP A 456 1.86 17.56 14.01
CA ASP A 456 2.35 18.89 14.33
C ASP A 456 3.14 18.85 15.64
N ALA A 457 4.47 18.90 15.52
CA ALA A 457 5.38 18.87 16.65
C ALA A 457 5.33 20.15 17.52
N LEU A 458 4.83 21.27 16.99
CA LEU A 458 4.69 22.50 17.77
C LEU A 458 3.56 22.36 18.78
N ASN A 459 2.43 21.80 18.33
CA ASN A 459 1.22 21.63 19.14
C ASN A 459 1.06 20.24 19.77
N ASP A 460 1.98 19.31 19.50
CA ASP A 460 1.92 17.90 19.95
C ASP A 460 0.62 17.21 19.52
N MET A 461 0.17 17.50 18.29
CA MET A 461 -1.10 17.00 17.75
C MET A 461 -0.88 16.08 16.57
N ALA A 462 -1.34 14.83 16.71
CA ALA A 462 -1.43 13.87 15.61
C ALA A 462 -2.87 13.79 15.09
N CYS A 463 -3.04 13.80 13.77
CA CYS A 463 -4.32 13.59 13.13
C CYS A 463 -4.18 12.57 11.98
N LEU A 464 -5.28 11.88 11.68
CA LEU A 464 -5.39 10.96 10.55
C LEU A 464 -6.34 11.60 9.54
N LEU A 465 -5.78 12.15 8.47
CA LEU A 465 -6.53 12.91 7.46
C LEU A 465 -6.47 12.21 6.11
N PRO A 466 -7.53 12.27 5.28
CA PRO A 466 -7.41 11.91 3.88
C PRO A 466 -6.38 12.81 3.19
N ALA A 467 -5.48 12.22 2.41
CA ALA A 467 -4.51 12.92 1.60
C ALA A 467 -4.50 12.32 0.18
N TRP A 468 -4.11 13.14 -0.79
CA TRP A 468 -3.83 12.65 -2.14
C TRP A 468 -2.60 11.74 -2.12
N ILE A 469 -2.68 10.64 -2.86
CA ILE A 469 -1.57 9.70 -2.99
C ILE A 469 -0.45 10.30 -3.84
N SER A 470 0.73 9.69 -3.77
CA SER A 470 1.83 10.00 -4.68
C SER A 470 1.62 9.41 -6.08
N LYS A 471 2.32 9.95 -7.08
CA LYS A 471 2.39 9.36 -8.43
C LYS A 471 2.98 7.95 -8.39
N ALA A 472 3.97 7.69 -7.52
CA ALA A 472 4.50 6.35 -7.30
C ALA A 472 3.41 5.37 -6.82
N SER A 473 2.62 5.75 -5.82
CA SER A 473 1.45 4.98 -5.35
C SER A 473 0.43 4.75 -6.48
N ALA A 474 0.14 5.79 -7.24
CA ALA A 474 -0.76 5.74 -8.40
C ALA A 474 -0.28 4.74 -9.48
N ARG A 475 1.03 4.63 -9.72
CA ARG A 475 1.63 3.62 -10.62
C ARG A 475 1.56 2.22 -10.04
N GLN A 476 1.75 2.05 -8.72
CA GLN A 476 1.65 0.75 -8.05
C GLN A 476 0.23 0.19 -8.06
N ARG A 477 -0.78 1.04 -7.81
CA ARG A 477 -2.20 0.67 -7.90
C ARG A 477 -2.57 0.20 -9.29
N ARG A 478 -2.14 0.94 -10.32
CA ARG A 478 -2.29 0.54 -11.74
C ARG A 478 -1.65 -0.82 -12.01
N GLY A 479 -0.44 -1.06 -11.51
CA GLY A 479 0.29 -2.33 -11.67
C GLY A 479 -0.40 -3.57 -11.08
N ARG A 480 -1.52 -3.40 -10.34
CA ARG A 480 -2.35 -4.51 -9.85
C ARG A 480 -3.22 -5.14 -10.94
N ALA A 481 -3.57 -4.40 -12.00
CA ALA A 481 -4.41 -4.87 -13.10
C ALA A 481 -3.66 -5.65 -14.19
N GLY A 482 -2.35 -5.44 -14.34
CA GLY A 482 -1.54 -5.94 -15.46
C GLY A 482 -0.72 -7.20 -15.17
N ARG A 483 -1.13 -8.03 -14.19
CA ARG A 483 -0.27 -9.13 -13.71
C ARG A 483 -0.35 -10.40 -14.55
N VAL A 484 -1.57 -10.82 -14.86
CA VAL A 484 -1.83 -12.10 -15.56
C VAL A 484 -2.24 -11.92 -17.01
N ARG A 485 -2.78 -10.75 -17.35
CA ARG A 485 -3.21 -10.36 -18.70
C ARG A 485 -3.32 -8.84 -18.80
N PRO A 486 -3.53 -8.27 -20.00
CA PRO A 486 -3.77 -6.83 -20.15
C PRO A 486 -4.90 -6.35 -19.24
N GLY A 487 -4.67 -5.22 -18.58
CA GLY A 487 -5.56 -4.70 -17.53
C GLY A 487 -6.10 -3.31 -17.83
N VAL A 488 -7.01 -2.84 -16.99
CA VAL A 488 -7.56 -1.48 -17.02
C VAL A 488 -7.48 -0.84 -15.65
N CYS A 489 -7.03 0.41 -15.59
CA CYS A 489 -7.02 1.24 -14.39
C CYS A 489 -7.85 2.50 -14.62
N VAL A 490 -8.91 2.68 -13.84
CA VAL A 490 -9.78 3.86 -13.86
C VAL A 490 -9.48 4.72 -12.65
N ARG A 491 -9.01 5.95 -12.87
CA ARG A 491 -8.67 6.93 -11.85
C ARG A 491 -9.82 7.90 -11.66
N LEU A 492 -10.34 8.03 -10.43
CA LEU A 492 -11.47 8.91 -10.11
C LEU A 492 -11.03 10.35 -9.79
N TYR A 493 -9.96 10.79 -10.45
CA TYR A 493 -9.40 12.13 -10.36
C TYR A 493 -8.89 12.56 -11.74
N THR A 494 -8.74 13.87 -11.90
CA THR A 494 -8.38 14.49 -13.17
C THR A 494 -6.90 14.35 -13.48
N ARG A 495 -6.54 14.50 -14.77
CA ARG A 495 -5.14 14.55 -15.21
C ARG A 495 -4.40 15.72 -14.56
N ALA A 496 -5.05 16.89 -14.49
CA ALA A 496 -4.54 18.05 -13.78
C ALA A 496 -4.26 17.75 -12.30
N GLN A 497 -5.17 17.07 -11.59
CA GLN A 497 -4.93 16.66 -10.20
C GLN A 497 -3.75 15.69 -10.10
N HIS A 498 -3.65 14.70 -10.98
CA HIS A 498 -2.53 13.76 -11.00
C HIS A 498 -1.19 14.47 -11.25
N ALA A 499 -1.16 15.47 -12.13
CA ALA A 499 0.05 16.26 -12.39
C ALA A 499 0.54 17.01 -11.14
N ARG A 500 -0.39 17.47 -10.29
CA ARG A 500 -0.12 18.16 -9.01
C ARG A 500 0.29 17.22 -7.86
N MET A 501 0.07 15.91 -7.98
CA MET A 501 0.47 14.95 -6.94
C MET A 501 2.00 14.88 -6.81
N ALA A 502 2.48 14.70 -5.58
CA ALA A 502 3.90 14.48 -5.30
C ALA A 502 4.40 13.20 -5.98
N GLU A 503 5.66 13.16 -6.41
CA GLU A 503 6.20 11.96 -7.07
C GLU A 503 6.28 10.77 -6.09
N HIS A 504 6.66 11.03 -4.83
CA HIS A 504 6.84 10.04 -3.78
C HIS A 504 6.09 10.41 -2.50
N ALA A 505 5.70 9.40 -1.72
CA ALA A 505 5.09 9.61 -0.41
C ALA A 505 6.12 10.16 0.59
N VAL A 506 5.67 11.01 1.50
CA VAL A 506 6.50 11.51 2.60
C VAL A 506 6.74 10.36 3.60
N PRO A 507 8.00 10.12 4.05
CA PRO A 507 8.30 9.04 4.97
C PRO A 507 7.48 9.11 6.26
N GLU A 508 7.04 7.96 6.78
CA GLU A 508 6.18 7.93 7.96
C GLU A 508 6.89 8.53 9.19
N MET A 509 8.21 8.39 9.28
CA MET A 509 9.03 8.89 10.38
C MET A 509 8.97 10.43 10.52
N THR A 510 8.69 11.19 9.46
CA THR A 510 8.68 12.66 9.52
C THR A 510 7.31 13.26 9.81
N ARG A 511 6.26 12.43 9.89
CA ARG A 511 4.86 12.87 9.96
C ARG A 511 4.03 12.14 11.02
N THR A 512 4.68 11.44 11.94
CA THR A 512 4.05 10.69 13.02
C THR A 512 4.71 10.94 14.38
N PRO A 513 3.99 10.75 15.49
CA PRO A 513 4.59 10.67 16.82
C PRO A 513 5.62 9.53 16.91
N LEU A 514 6.71 9.76 17.64
CA LEU A 514 7.92 8.93 17.60
C LEU A 514 8.19 8.14 18.89
N GLU A 515 7.24 8.02 19.81
CA GLU A 515 7.46 7.34 21.09
C GLU A 515 7.80 5.85 20.90
N GLU A 516 7.11 5.19 19.99
CA GLU A 516 7.36 3.78 19.68
C GLU A 516 8.76 3.59 19.07
N LEU A 517 9.19 4.53 18.21
CA LEU A 517 10.54 4.54 17.64
C LEU A 517 11.58 4.74 18.73
N VAL A 518 11.41 5.73 19.61
CA VAL A 518 12.35 6.03 20.70
C VAL A 518 12.49 4.84 21.65
N LEU A 519 11.38 4.19 22.03
CA LEU A 519 11.42 2.95 22.82
C LEU A 519 12.18 1.84 22.09
N ALA A 520 11.92 1.65 20.80
CA ALA A 520 12.58 0.62 20.02
C ALA A 520 14.09 0.87 19.88
N VAL A 521 14.51 2.12 19.66
CA VAL A 521 15.94 2.52 19.66
C VAL A 521 16.59 2.18 20.99
N LYS A 522 15.96 2.51 22.12
CA LYS A 522 16.53 2.23 23.44
C LYS A 522 16.52 0.75 23.82
N SER A 523 15.63 -0.05 23.24
CA SER A 523 15.66 -1.50 23.38
C SER A 523 16.89 -2.17 22.78
N LEU A 524 17.54 -1.53 21.79
CA LEU A 524 18.81 -1.99 21.21
C LEU A 524 20.00 -1.75 22.15
N ARG A 525 19.80 -1.09 23.29
CA ARG A 525 20.84 -0.76 24.29
C ARG A 525 22.02 0.00 23.70
N VAL A 526 21.75 0.82 22.68
CA VAL A 526 22.74 1.71 22.07
C VAL A 526 23.05 2.87 23.03
N ARG A 527 24.33 3.29 23.06
CA ARG A 527 24.78 4.41 23.91
C ARG A 527 24.42 5.79 23.37
N VAL A 528 23.99 5.87 22.11
CA VAL A 528 23.61 7.14 21.48
C VAL A 528 22.23 7.60 21.97
N SER A 529 22.00 8.92 21.97
CA SER A 529 20.68 9.47 22.23
C SER A 529 19.71 9.08 21.11
N ALA A 530 18.41 9.02 21.41
CA ALA A 530 17.41 8.71 20.38
C ALA A 530 17.40 9.78 19.27
N ALA A 531 17.66 11.04 19.61
CA ALA A 531 17.81 12.13 18.64
C ALA A 531 19.01 11.92 17.71
N ALA A 532 20.20 11.59 18.26
CA ALA A 532 21.38 11.32 17.45
C ALA A 532 21.20 10.08 16.57
N PHE A 533 20.46 9.08 17.05
CA PHE A 533 20.11 7.91 16.27
C PHE A 533 19.20 8.28 15.08
N ALA A 534 18.09 8.98 15.34
CA ALA A 534 17.10 9.36 14.33
C ALA A 534 17.67 10.34 13.28
N ALA A 535 18.64 11.17 13.67
CA ALA A 535 19.36 12.08 12.76
C ALA A 535 20.13 11.35 11.64
N ARG A 536 20.34 10.04 11.75
CA ARG A 536 21.02 9.22 10.74
C ARG A 536 20.05 8.53 9.77
N ALA A 537 18.74 8.75 9.88
CA ALA A 537 17.78 8.24 8.91
C ALA A 537 18.05 8.82 7.50
N ILE A 538 17.52 8.17 6.46
CA ILE A 538 17.59 8.68 5.08
C ILE A 538 17.00 10.09 5.00
N GLN A 539 15.85 10.31 5.65
CA GLN A 539 15.26 11.62 5.86
C GLN A 539 14.96 11.76 7.36
N PRO A 540 15.79 12.50 8.10
CA PRO A 540 15.61 12.68 9.54
C PRO A 540 14.28 13.36 9.92
N PRO A 541 13.64 12.96 11.04
CA PRO A 541 12.49 13.68 11.57
C PRO A 541 12.90 15.04 12.15
N GLU A 542 11.92 15.91 12.37
CA GLU A 542 12.15 17.17 13.06
C GLU A 542 12.67 16.92 14.50
N PRO A 543 13.75 17.59 14.94
CA PRO A 543 14.31 17.37 16.29
C PRO A 543 13.29 17.53 17.42
N ARG A 544 12.33 18.46 17.26
CA ARG A 544 11.25 18.69 18.21
C ARG A 544 10.30 17.49 18.33
N ALA A 545 10.02 16.79 17.24
CA ALA A 545 9.18 15.59 17.28
C ALA A 545 9.84 14.48 18.13
N VAL A 546 11.16 14.33 18.03
CA VAL A 546 11.92 13.38 18.86
C VAL A 546 11.97 13.82 20.31
N ALA A 547 12.15 15.13 20.58
CA ALA A 547 12.13 15.68 21.92
C ALA A 547 10.78 15.44 22.62
N ASN A 548 9.65 15.74 21.96
CA ASN A 548 8.30 15.48 22.49
C ASN A 548 8.13 13.99 22.86
N ALA A 549 8.61 13.08 22.00
CA ALA A 549 8.53 11.65 22.24
C ALA A 549 9.37 11.22 23.47
N ILE A 550 10.58 11.74 23.63
CA ILE A 550 11.43 11.49 24.81
C ILE A 550 10.74 12.03 26.07
N ASP A 551 10.25 13.27 26.03
CA ASP A 551 9.59 13.92 27.16
C ASP A 551 8.35 13.15 27.62
N LEU A 552 7.53 12.67 26.67
CA LEU A 552 6.40 11.81 26.98
C LEU A 552 6.83 10.49 27.63
N LEU A 553 7.84 9.82 27.08
CA LEU A 553 8.34 8.56 27.63
C LEU A 553 8.94 8.71 29.03
N VAL A 554 9.61 9.83 29.30
CA VAL A 554 10.07 10.20 30.64
C VAL A 554 8.88 10.48 31.56
N ALA A 555 7.88 11.23 31.11
CA ALA A 555 6.69 11.57 31.89
C ALA A 555 5.88 10.32 32.30
N ILE A 556 5.76 9.34 31.40
CA ILE A 556 5.10 8.06 31.73
C ILE A 556 6.02 7.11 32.53
N GLY A 557 7.29 7.46 32.76
CA GLY A 557 8.24 6.66 33.53
C GLY A 557 8.81 5.47 32.76
N ALA A 558 8.76 5.47 31.43
CA ALA A 558 9.35 4.46 30.57
C ALA A 558 10.87 4.65 30.39
N LEU A 559 11.33 5.91 30.43
CA LEU A 559 12.75 6.28 30.33
C LEU A 559 13.20 7.08 31.54
N ARG A 560 14.48 6.97 31.90
CA ARG A 560 15.14 7.88 32.85
C ARG A 560 15.52 9.17 32.14
N ARG A 561 15.23 10.32 32.76
CA ARG A 561 15.50 11.66 32.19
C ARG A 561 16.99 11.92 31.93
N ARG A 562 17.89 11.39 32.76
CA ARG A 562 19.32 11.73 32.72
C ARG A 562 20.04 11.17 31.49
N ASP A 563 19.69 9.96 31.09
CA ASP A 563 20.47 9.17 30.12
C ASP A 563 19.59 8.41 29.11
N GLU A 564 18.28 8.65 29.13
CA GLU A 564 17.30 7.96 28.29
C GLU A 564 17.35 6.43 28.43
N THR A 565 17.80 5.91 29.58
CA THR A 565 17.82 4.45 29.82
C THR A 565 16.42 3.93 30.09
N LEU A 566 16.11 2.73 29.58
CA LEU A 566 14.85 2.05 29.85
C LEU A 566 14.71 1.75 31.35
N THR A 567 13.52 2.04 31.88
CA THR A 567 13.09 1.56 33.20
C THR A 567 12.52 0.14 33.08
N ALA A 568 12.22 -0.49 34.22
CA ALA A 568 11.50 -1.78 34.21
C ALA A 568 10.15 -1.68 33.49
N LEU A 569 9.43 -0.56 33.66
CA LEU A 569 8.22 -0.29 32.89
C LEU A 569 8.53 -0.16 31.40
N GLY A 570 9.56 0.60 31.02
CA GLY A 570 9.98 0.74 29.62
C GLY A 570 10.27 -0.59 28.93
N GLU A 571 10.98 -1.50 29.59
CA GLU A 571 11.25 -2.86 29.08
C GLU A 571 9.95 -3.65 28.82
N HIS A 572 8.94 -3.51 29.69
CA HIS A 572 7.62 -4.08 29.43
C HIS A 572 6.92 -3.42 28.23
N LEU A 573 6.96 -2.09 28.11
CA LEU A 573 6.30 -1.37 27.02
C LEU A 573 6.86 -1.73 25.64
N VAL A 574 8.19 -1.92 25.51
CA VAL A 574 8.84 -2.39 24.27
C VAL A 574 8.24 -3.72 23.78
N SER A 575 7.81 -4.57 24.70
CA SER A 575 7.23 -5.86 24.35
C SER A 575 5.78 -5.76 23.83
N LEU A 576 5.07 -4.67 24.12
CA LEU A 576 3.65 -4.51 23.83
C LEU A 576 3.43 -3.81 22.45
N PRO A 577 2.48 -4.28 21.63
CA PRO A 577 2.23 -3.74 20.28
C PRO A 577 1.17 -2.63 20.33
N VAL A 578 1.28 -1.72 21.29
CA VAL A 578 0.31 -0.64 21.51
C VAL A 578 1.04 0.65 21.83
N ASN A 579 0.35 1.78 21.67
CA ASN A 579 0.87 3.07 22.08
C ASN A 579 1.37 3.02 23.55
N PRO A 580 2.53 3.62 23.89
CA PRO A 580 3.12 3.52 25.23
C PRO A 580 2.20 3.97 26.37
N ARG A 581 1.31 4.95 26.13
CA ARG A 581 0.32 5.40 27.13
C ARG A 581 -0.69 4.28 27.45
N VAL A 582 -1.20 3.62 26.41
CA VAL A 582 -2.11 2.46 26.54
C VAL A 582 -1.37 1.27 27.15
N GLY A 583 -0.12 1.03 26.75
CA GLY A 583 0.71 -0.03 27.33
C GLY A 583 0.91 0.15 28.83
N LYS A 584 1.20 1.37 29.29
CA LYS A 584 1.34 1.67 30.73
C LYS A 584 0.04 1.39 31.47
N MET A 585 -1.09 1.84 30.92
CA MET A 585 -2.42 1.56 31.49
C MET A 585 -2.64 0.06 31.67
N LEU A 586 -2.36 -0.75 30.65
CA LEU A 586 -2.53 -2.21 30.70
C LEU A 586 -1.61 -2.88 31.73
N VAL A 587 -0.34 -2.46 31.81
CA VAL A 587 0.61 -2.99 32.81
C VAL A 587 0.16 -2.66 34.23
N VAL A 588 -0.26 -1.42 34.48
CA VAL A 588 -0.76 -0.99 35.80
C VAL A 588 -2.06 -1.72 36.15
N ALA A 589 -2.99 -1.82 35.20
CA ALA A 589 -4.25 -2.52 35.39
C ALA A 589 -4.05 -4.01 35.72
N ALA A 590 -3.11 -4.68 35.04
CA ALA A 590 -2.74 -6.06 35.35
C ALA A 590 -2.19 -6.19 36.78
N ALA A 591 -1.32 -5.28 37.21
CA ALA A 591 -0.77 -5.27 38.56
C ALA A 591 -1.84 -5.03 39.65
N LEU A 592 -2.92 -4.31 39.31
CA LEU A 592 -4.06 -4.04 40.21
C LEU A 592 -5.17 -5.10 40.11
N GLY A 593 -5.02 -6.13 39.27
CA GLY A 593 -6.06 -7.13 39.03
C GLY A 593 -7.30 -6.59 38.29
N GLN A 594 -7.18 -5.47 37.58
CA GLN A 594 -8.27 -4.77 36.87
C GLN A 594 -8.07 -4.79 35.35
N LEU A 595 -7.62 -5.92 34.80
CA LEU A 595 -7.22 -6.01 33.39
C LEU A 595 -8.40 -5.89 32.42
N GLU A 596 -9.56 -6.47 32.75
CA GLU A 596 -10.71 -6.53 31.84
C GLU A 596 -11.26 -5.13 31.47
N PRO A 597 -11.56 -4.21 32.42
CA PRO A 597 -11.96 -2.85 32.07
C PRO A 597 -10.90 -2.09 31.26
N ALA A 598 -9.61 -2.28 31.59
CA ALA A 598 -8.52 -1.64 30.88
C ALA A 598 -8.38 -2.15 29.44
N LEU A 599 -8.62 -3.44 29.19
CA LEU A 599 -8.66 -4.02 27.85
C LEU A 599 -9.81 -3.42 27.03
N THR A 600 -10.98 -3.22 27.64
CA THR A 600 -12.12 -2.56 26.96
C THR A 600 -11.76 -1.13 26.55
N VAL A 601 -11.14 -0.35 27.45
CA VAL A 601 -10.68 1.02 27.13
C VAL A 601 -9.59 1.02 26.07
N ALA A 602 -8.62 0.11 26.16
CA ALA A 602 -7.54 -0.03 25.19
C ALA A 602 -8.06 -0.41 23.81
N ALA A 603 -9.03 -1.33 23.75
CA ALA A 603 -9.72 -1.68 22.51
C ALA A 603 -10.45 -0.46 21.97
N ALA A 604 -11.25 0.24 22.78
CA ALA A 604 -11.98 1.46 22.39
C ALA A 604 -11.10 2.57 21.81
N THR A 605 -9.88 2.73 22.35
CA THR A 605 -8.92 3.75 21.88
C THR A 605 -8.15 3.30 20.64
N ALA A 606 -7.94 2.00 20.45
CA ALA A 606 -7.25 1.44 19.29
C ALA A 606 -8.19 1.19 18.10
N THR A 607 -9.46 0.93 18.35
CA THR A 607 -10.52 0.71 17.36
C THR A 607 -11.39 1.94 17.18
N ARG A 608 -12.36 1.86 16.27
CA ARG A 608 -13.36 2.91 16.09
C ARG A 608 -14.14 3.12 17.40
N ASP A 609 -14.64 4.33 17.56
CA ASP A 609 -15.67 4.70 18.53
C ASP A 609 -16.86 3.71 18.46
N PHE A 610 -17.22 3.13 19.61
CA PHE A 610 -18.32 2.18 19.75
C PHE A 610 -19.69 2.83 19.58
N PHE A 611 -19.77 4.15 19.74
CA PHE A 611 -21.01 4.88 19.62
C PHE A 611 -21.36 5.14 18.16
N SER A 612 -22.31 4.39 17.63
CA SER A 612 -23.07 4.80 16.44
C SER A 612 -24.16 5.77 16.89
N ALA A 613 -24.04 7.05 16.55
CA ALA A 613 -25.17 7.96 16.68
C ALA A 613 -26.14 7.67 15.51
N PRO A 614 -27.35 7.12 15.75
CA PRO A 614 -28.34 7.05 14.69
C PRO A 614 -28.64 8.46 14.19
N GLY A 615 -28.73 8.62 12.87
CA GLY A 615 -29.14 9.89 12.27
C GLY A 615 -30.51 10.28 12.83
N GLY A 616 -30.55 11.29 13.70
CA GLY A 616 -31.81 11.89 14.13
C GLY A 616 -32.55 12.41 12.91
N ARG A 617 -33.82 12.02 12.79
CA ARG A 617 -34.76 12.56 11.79
C ARG A 617 -34.82 14.08 11.85
#